data_AF-A0A7T2YZI4-F1
#
_entry.id   AF-A0A7T2YZI4-F1
#
_cell.length_a   1.000
_cell.length_b   1.000
_cell.length_c   1.000
_cell.angle_alpha   90.00
_cell.angle_beta   90.00
_cell.angle_gamma   90.00
#
_symmetry.space_group_name_H-M   'P 1'
#
loop_
_entity.id
_entity.type
_entity.pdbx_description
1 polymer ?
#
loop_
_entity_poly.entity_id
_entity_poly.type
_entity_poly.pdbx_seq_one_letter_code
_entity_poly.pdbx_strand_id
1 'polypeptide(L)'
;MPTLVLIERPDRSVEGVVMREVGTFGSHATLADTYPEPGQAQAALQQLVELEPYAPFLRWYKESNIAAASLDEACTRAPQSPQGQKFVIVYRRDEWLWGIWNNAGLQHYAGNGSLVLSSVADFHGSRVSMAKRATRPGLDDAKGRQTIVGDAAALERALALAKMARSDEPKFGEYESHPGVKALCAWWNAAAPDNMRTAGCFRLYAWDDAKQIFLAGDPEEPAMQADVLADGGAYAIFEREGCPTIAAQFYRGREYNQEQSGGSIVFSASGIEAYDVGLNSADMDEAYYSARGLCASHVQAFASDGVQ
;
A
#
# COMPACT_ATOMS: atom_id res chain seq x y z
N MET A 1 -13.88 16.37 0.44
CA MET A 1 -13.25 16.65 1.76
C MET A 1 -12.25 17.79 1.60
N PRO A 2 -12.08 18.71 2.56
CA PRO A 2 -10.93 19.63 2.56
C PRO A 2 -9.60 18.87 2.64
N THR A 3 -8.62 19.31 1.87
CA THR A 3 -7.28 18.71 1.77
C THR A 3 -6.23 19.80 1.78
N LEU A 4 -5.30 19.76 2.70
CA LEU A 4 -4.11 20.62 2.69
C LEU A 4 -3.04 19.99 1.78
N VAL A 5 -2.52 20.74 0.82
CA VAL A 5 -1.35 20.35 0.01
C VAL A 5 -0.24 21.35 0.31
N LEU A 6 0.83 20.89 0.95
CA LEU A 6 1.82 21.73 1.59
C LEU A 6 3.25 21.32 1.22
N ILE A 7 4.19 22.26 1.35
CA ILE A 7 5.62 21.98 1.50
C ILE A 7 6.09 22.45 2.87
N GLU A 8 6.88 21.64 3.55
CA GLU A 8 7.53 22.00 4.81
C GLU A 8 8.94 22.54 4.54
N ARG A 9 9.20 23.75 5.00
CA ARG A 9 10.50 24.42 4.88
C ARG A 9 11.46 23.97 5.99
N PRO A 10 12.78 24.24 5.85
CA PRO A 10 13.77 23.86 6.86
C PRO A 10 13.51 24.43 8.27
N ASP A 11 12.86 25.59 8.36
CA ASP A 11 12.48 26.25 9.61
C ASP A 11 11.16 25.71 10.21
N ARG A 12 10.59 24.64 9.63
CA ARG A 12 9.32 24.00 9.99
C ARG A 12 8.06 24.80 9.63
N SER A 13 8.21 25.99 9.05
CA SER A 13 7.08 26.68 8.45
C SER A 13 6.54 25.89 7.26
N VAL A 14 5.25 26.07 6.97
CA VAL A 14 4.58 25.41 5.86
C VAL A 14 3.90 26.43 4.97
N GLU A 15 3.91 26.17 3.67
CA GLU A 15 3.17 26.93 2.68
C GLU A 15 2.45 25.98 1.72
N GLY A 16 1.38 26.47 1.09
CA GLY A 16 0.68 25.72 0.06
C GLY A 16 -0.75 26.17 -0.14
N VAL A 17 -1.63 25.20 -0.35
CA VAL A 17 -3.03 25.44 -0.71
C VAL A 17 -4.00 24.55 0.04
N VAL A 18 -5.19 25.08 0.27
CA VAL A 18 -6.39 24.31 0.63
C VAL A 18 -7.07 23.89 -0.67
N MET A 19 -7.21 22.59 -0.84
CA MET A 19 -7.87 21.94 -1.98
C MET A 19 -9.15 21.24 -1.52
N ARG A 20 -10.08 21.04 -2.46
CA ARG A 20 -11.30 20.26 -2.25
C ARG A 20 -11.40 19.14 -3.26
N GLU A 21 -11.44 17.90 -2.78
CA GLU A 21 -11.56 16.70 -3.62
C GLU A 21 -13.00 16.44 -4.07
N VAL A 22 -13.12 16.08 -5.34
CA VAL A 22 -14.37 15.70 -6.01
C VAL A 22 -14.25 14.26 -6.50
N GLY A 23 -15.17 13.41 -6.05
CA GLY A 23 -15.20 12.00 -6.42
C GLY A 23 -14.35 11.10 -5.53
N THR A 24 -13.82 10.02 -6.12
CA THR A 24 -13.05 8.99 -5.42
C THR A 24 -11.61 9.42 -5.16
N PHE A 25 -11.10 9.01 -3.98
CA PHE A 25 -9.78 9.28 -3.42
C PHE A 25 -8.64 8.79 -4.34
N GLY A 26 -7.49 9.48 -4.34
CA GLY A 26 -6.28 9.06 -5.09
C GLY A 26 -5.46 10.18 -5.73
N SER A 27 -5.93 11.43 -5.65
CA SER A 27 -5.24 12.60 -6.21
C SER A 27 -3.85 12.82 -5.60
N HIS A 28 -3.70 12.49 -4.32
CA HIS A 28 -2.43 12.59 -3.59
C HIS A 28 -1.39 11.56 -4.05
N ALA A 29 -1.79 10.33 -4.35
CA ALA A 29 -0.91 9.32 -4.92
C ALA A 29 -0.42 9.76 -6.31
N THR A 30 -1.32 10.34 -7.12
CA THR A 30 -0.97 10.86 -8.45
C THR A 30 -0.02 12.06 -8.36
N LEU A 31 -0.27 12.99 -7.43
CA LEU A 31 0.61 14.12 -7.16
C LEU A 31 2.01 13.63 -6.74
N ALA A 32 2.07 12.73 -5.77
CA ALA A 32 3.33 12.21 -5.24
C ALA A 32 4.13 11.45 -6.30
N ASP A 33 3.43 10.66 -7.12
CA ASP A 33 4.06 9.95 -8.22
C ASP A 33 4.56 10.93 -9.28
N THR A 34 3.82 11.99 -9.61
CA THR A 34 4.19 12.95 -10.66
C THR A 34 5.35 13.86 -10.25
N TYR A 35 5.40 14.30 -8.98
CA TYR A 35 6.34 15.30 -8.48
C TYR A 35 7.18 14.81 -7.28
N PRO A 36 7.99 13.74 -7.44
CA PRO A 36 8.73 13.14 -6.32
C PRO A 36 9.94 13.96 -5.85
N GLU A 37 10.58 14.73 -6.72
CA GLU A 37 11.80 15.48 -6.40
C GLU A 37 11.52 16.81 -5.70
N PRO A 38 12.42 17.34 -4.85
CA PRO A 38 12.19 18.58 -4.11
C PRO A 38 11.85 19.78 -5.02
N GLY A 39 12.59 19.93 -6.14
CA GLY A 39 12.32 20.98 -7.11
C GLY A 39 11.00 20.79 -7.87
N GLN A 40 10.58 19.54 -8.09
CA GLN A 40 9.30 19.22 -8.71
C GLN A 40 8.14 19.48 -7.76
N ALA A 41 8.27 19.10 -6.48
CA ALA A 41 7.29 19.37 -5.44
C ALA A 41 7.10 20.88 -5.24
N GLN A 42 8.20 21.65 -5.20
CA GLN A 42 8.16 23.11 -5.15
C GLN A 42 7.44 23.70 -6.37
N ALA A 43 7.78 23.25 -7.58
CA ALA A 43 7.17 23.74 -8.81
C ALA A 43 5.66 23.40 -8.88
N ALA A 44 5.27 22.19 -8.45
CA ALA A 44 3.86 21.78 -8.37
C ALA A 44 3.09 22.66 -7.38
N LEU A 45 3.69 22.94 -6.22
CA LEU A 45 3.06 23.82 -5.24
C LEU A 45 2.93 25.25 -5.74
N GLN A 46 3.96 25.77 -6.43
CA GLN A 46 3.89 27.09 -7.05
C GLN A 46 2.75 27.16 -8.07
N GLN A 47 2.61 26.15 -8.93
CA GLN A 47 1.48 26.07 -9.86
C GLN A 47 0.15 26.09 -9.12
N LEU A 48 -0.01 25.31 -8.05
CA LEU A 48 -1.22 25.32 -7.23
C LEU A 48 -1.51 26.69 -6.60
N VAL A 49 -0.48 27.39 -6.13
CA VAL A 49 -0.60 28.75 -5.54
C VAL A 49 -0.97 29.80 -6.59
N GLU A 50 -0.59 29.62 -7.85
CA GLU A 50 -0.91 30.50 -8.97
C GLU A 50 -2.28 30.23 -9.60
N LEU A 51 -2.88 29.06 -9.37
CA LEU A 51 -4.24 28.76 -9.83
C LEU A 51 -5.26 29.78 -9.28
N GLU A 52 -6.22 30.14 -10.11
CA GLU A 52 -7.38 30.91 -9.65
C GLU A 52 -8.21 30.09 -8.63
N PRO A 53 -8.93 30.74 -7.70
CA PRO A 53 -9.89 30.05 -6.84
C PRO A 53 -10.88 29.23 -7.69
N TYR A 54 -11.13 27.99 -7.26
CA TYR A 54 -11.96 26.99 -7.94
C TYR A 54 -11.43 26.50 -9.29
N ALA A 55 -10.18 26.80 -9.65
CA ALA A 55 -9.56 26.14 -10.80
C ALA A 55 -9.25 24.66 -10.48
N PRO A 56 -9.45 23.75 -11.45
CA PRO A 56 -9.18 22.33 -11.26
C PRO A 56 -7.67 22.02 -11.32
N PHE A 57 -7.24 21.05 -10.52
CA PHE A 57 -5.95 20.40 -10.61
C PHE A 57 -6.12 18.93 -10.24
N LEU A 58 -5.83 18.02 -11.17
CA LEU A 58 -6.22 16.60 -11.05
C LEU A 58 -7.73 16.49 -10.76
N ARG A 59 -8.13 15.89 -9.62
CA ARG A 59 -9.53 15.82 -9.15
C ARG A 59 -9.81 16.76 -7.98
N TRP A 60 -8.95 17.76 -7.79
CA TRP A 60 -9.11 18.80 -6.80
C TRP A 60 -9.53 20.12 -7.44
N TYR A 61 -10.16 20.97 -6.63
CA TYR A 61 -10.33 22.38 -6.91
C TYR A 61 -9.64 23.19 -5.82
N LYS A 62 -9.00 24.29 -6.21
CA LYS A 62 -8.40 25.21 -5.25
C LYS A 62 -9.46 25.96 -4.48
N GLU A 63 -9.32 26.03 -3.15
CA GLU A 63 -10.16 26.86 -2.30
C GLU A 63 -9.42 28.14 -1.89
N SER A 64 -8.20 28.02 -1.35
CA SER A 64 -7.41 29.17 -0.90
C SER A 64 -5.92 28.84 -0.78
N ASN A 65 -5.08 29.87 -0.71
CA ASN A 65 -3.67 29.74 -0.33
C ASN A 65 -3.54 29.69 1.21
N ILE A 66 -2.52 29.00 1.70
CA ILE A 66 -2.20 28.94 3.13
C ILE A 66 -0.70 29.06 3.36
N ALA A 67 -0.34 29.83 4.40
CA ALA A 67 1.00 29.88 4.96
C ALA A 67 0.88 29.95 6.49
N ALA A 68 1.72 29.20 7.18
CA ALA A 68 1.71 29.08 8.64
C ALA A 68 3.12 28.81 9.18
N ALA A 69 3.37 29.20 10.43
CA ALA A 69 4.66 28.97 11.07
C ALA A 69 4.90 27.48 11.41
N SER A 70 3.85 26.66 11.40
CA SER A 70 3.95 25.22 11.59
C SER A 70 2.81 24.45 10.91
N LEU A 71 3.00 23.13 10.76
CA LEU A 71 1.96 22.22 10.28
C LEU A 71 0.72 22.21 11.18
N ASP A 72 0.90 22.25 12.49
CA ASP A 72 -0.21 22.28 13.46
C ASP A 72 -1.04 23.56 13.28
N GLU A 73 -0.37 24.70 13.14
CA GLU A 73 -1.04 25.98 12.91
C GLU A 73 -1.83 25.98 11.59
N ALA A 74 -1.25 25.44 10.51
CA ALA A 74 -1.97 25.26 9.25
C ALA A 74 -3.21 24.36 9.42
N CYS A 75 -3.08 23.24 10.13
CA CYS A 75 -4.18 22.32 10.40
C CYS A 75 -5.29 22.98 11.21
N THR A 76 -4.97 23.78 12.22
CA THR A 76 -5.96 24.51 13.04
C THR A 76 -6.67 25.60 12.24
N ARG A 77 -5.97 26.34 11.38
CA ARG A 77 -6.53 27.48 10.63
C ARG A 77 -7.34 27.08 9.40
N ALA A 78 -7.03 25.95 8.78
CA ALA A 78 -7.67 25.54 7.55
C ALA A 78 -9.14 25.09 7.75
N PRO A 79 -9.99 25.15 6.72
CA PRO A 79 -11.32 24.54 6.76
C PRO A 79 -11.28 23.05 7.10
N GLN A 80 -12.35 22.54 7.70
CA GLN A 80 -12.55 21.11 8.03
C GLN A 80 -13.92 20.63 7.53
N SER A 81 -14.10 19.32 7.39
CA SER A 81 -15.40 18.72 7.12
C SER A 81 -16.37 18.96 8.28
N PRO A 82 -17.69 18.76 8.09
CA PRO A 82 -18.66 18.80 9.19
C PRO A 82 -18.32 17.84 10.34
N GLN A 83 -17.66 16.72 10.04
CA GLN A 83 -17.20 15.72 11.01
C GLN A 83 -15.91 16.14 11.73
N GLY A 84 -15.32 17.28 11.39
CA GLY A 84 -14.07 17.75 12.00
C GLY A 84 -12.80 17.18 11.39
N GLN A 85 -12.86 16.69 10.16
CA GLN A 85 -11.73 16.03 9.50
C GLN A 85 -11.21 16.81 8.31
N LYS A 86 -9.92 16.66 8.01
CA LYS A 86 -9.33 17.06 6.73
C LYS A 86 -8.16 16.16 6.39
N PHE A 87 -7.90 16.01 5.11
CA PHE A 87 -6.67 15.38 4.65
C PHE A 87 -5.53 16.39 4.69
N VAL A 88 -4.33 15.90 4.97
CA VAL A 88 -3.11 16.68 4.95
C VAL A 88 -2.10 15.93 4.11
N ILE A 89 -1.52 16.61 3.13
CA ILE A 89 -0.47 16.11 2.25
C ILE A 89 0.65 17.13 2.34
N VAL A 90 1.84 16.68 2.74
CA VAL A 90 2.99 17.56 2.95
C VAL A 90 4.22 16.95 2.32
N TYR A 91 4.91 17.73 1.48
CA TYR A 91 6.26 17.40 1.07
C TYR A 91 7.22 17.77 2.20
N ARG A 92 7.89 16.77 2.78
CA ARG A 92 8.82 16.96 3.89
C ARG A 92 10.13 16.28 3.55
N ARG A 93 11.20 17.08 3.52
CA ARG A 93 12.55 16.66 3.14
C ARG A 93 12.58 16.14 1.69
N ASP A 94 12.35 14.84 1.52
CA ASP A 94 12.63 14.11 0.27
C ASP A 94 11.41 13.28 -0.18
N GLU A 95 10.24 13.49 0.42
CA GLU A 95 9.03 12.72 0.11
C GLU A 95 7.71 13.42 0.42
N TRP A 96 6.64 12.91 -0.19
CA TRP A 96 5.27 13.24 0.15
C TRP A 96 4.77 12.34 1.28
N LEU A 97 4.28 12.98 2.33
CA LEU A 97 3.60 12.36 3.45
C LEU A 97 2.11 12.73 3.43
N TRP A 98 1.26 11.85 3.93
CA TRP A 98 -0.17 12.09 4.04
C TRP A 98 -0.74 11.63 5.38
N GLY A 99 -1.88 12.20 5.77
CA GLY A 99 -2.61 11.77 6.95
C GLY A 99 -3.96 12.45 7.06
N ILE A 100 -4.75 12.01 8.05
CA ILE A 100 -6.02 12.62 8.40
C ILE A 100 -5.84 13.38 9.70
N TRP A 101 -6.07 14.69 9.64
CA TRP A 101 -6.16 15.49 10.85
C TRP A 101 -7.61 15.45 11.37
N ASN A 102 -7.76 15.22 12.67
CA ASN A 102 -9.04 15.18 13.37
C ASN A 102 -9.09 16.29 14.42
N ASN A 103 -10.19 17.03 14.45
CA ASN A 103 -10.39 18.10 15.43
C ASN A 103 -10.58 17.53 16.84
N ALA A 104 -9.64 17.80 17.73
CA ALA A 104 -9.65 17.35 19.13
C ALA A 104 -10.88 17.86 19.94
N GLY A 105 -11.53 18.93 19.50
CA GLY A 105 -12.72 19.50 20.13
C GLY A 105 -14.03 18.77 19.78
N LEU A 106 -14.03 17.84 18.82
CA LEU A 106 -15.21 17.07 18.43
C LEU A 106 -15.06 15.62 18.91
N GLN A 107 -15.80 15.27 19.97
CA GLN A 107 -15.69 14.04 20.77
C GLN A 107 -16.03 12.72 20.05
N HIS A 108 -16.30 12.74 18.74
CA HIS A 108 -16.78 11.56 18.02
C HIS A 108 -15.69 10.58 17.57
N TYR A 109 -14.41 10.93 17.72
CA TYR A 109 -13.30 10.05 17.38
C TYR A 109 -12.48 9.72 18.63
N ALA A 110 -12.47 8.43 18.99
CA ALA A 110 -11.60 7.86 20.02
C ALA A 110 -10.16 7.83 19.50
N GLY A 111 -9.50 8.98 19.49
CA GLY A 111 -8.10 9.10 19.13
C GLY A 111 -7.62 10.49 19.54
N ASN A 112 -6.51 10.56 20.28
CA ASN A 112 -5.85 11.81 20.60
C ASN A 112 -5.71 12.63 19.31
N GLY A 113 -6.30 13.83 19.25
CA GLY A 113 -6.45 14.66 18.05
C GLY A 113 -5.12 15.08 17.42
N SER A 114 -4.45 14.12 16.80
CA SER A 114 -3.08 14.20 16.30
C SER A 114 -3.05 13.69 14.87
N LEU A 115 -2.42 14.49 14.02
CA LEU A 115 -2.12 14.10 12.66
C LEU A 115 -0.95 13.11 12.69
N VAL A 116 -1.20 11.86 12.34
CA VAL A 116 -0.15 10.89 12.04
C VAL A 116 0.09 10.92 10.54
N LEU A 117 1.34 11.16 10.16
CA LEU A 117 1.76 11.21 8.77
C LEU A 117 2.40 9.89 8.36
N SER A 118 1.90 9.32 7.26
CA SER A 118 2.42 8.13 6.61
C SER A 118 3.00 8.49 5.25
N SER A 119 3.97 7.73 4.77
CA SER A 119 4.50 7.94 3.42
C SER A 119 3.43 7.62 2.37
N VAL A 120 3.25 8.51 1.40
CA VAL A 120 2.39 8.23 0.24
C VAL A 120 2.98 7.09 -0.59
N ALA A 121 4.31 7.07 -0.73
CA ALA A 121 4.99 6.07 -1.53
C ALA A 121 4.99 4.69 -0.90
N ASP A 122 5.15 4.62 0.42
CA ASP A 122 5.17 3.32 1.12
C ASP A 122 3.77 2.71 1.16
N PHE A 123 2.70 3.52 1.16
CA PHE A 123 1.33 3.02 1.09
C PHE A 123 0.88 2.73 -0.35
N HIS A 124 1.01 3.68 -1.27
CA HIS A 124 0.45 3.57 -2.64
C HIS A 124 1.44 3.07 -3.70
N GLY A 125 2.70 2.82 -3.35
CA GLY A 125 3.73 2.48 -4.33
C GLY A 125 4.04 3.60 -5.32
N SER A 126 3.87 4.87 -4.92
CA SER A 126 4.26 6.02 -5.75
C SER A 126 5.77 6.16 -5.86
N ARG A 127 6.26 6.88 -6.88
CA ARG A 127 7.66 7.31 -6.95
C ARG A 127 8.07 8.10 -5.70
N VAL A 128 9.36 8.03 -5.40
CA VAL A 128 10.05 8.83 -4.37
C VAL A 128 11.21 9.58 -5.01
N SER A 129 11.71 10.62 -4.34
CA SER A 129 12.92 11.32 -4.79
C SER A 129 14.10 10.35 -4.91
N MET A 130 15.09 10.72 -5.73
CA MET A 130 16.36 10.00 -5.82
C MET A 130 17.04 9.83 -4.45
N ALA A 131 16.96 10.85 -3.59
CA ALA A 131 17.55 10.82 -2.25
C ALA A 131 16.88 9.77 -1.35
N LYS A 132 15.53 9.77 -1.26
CA LYS A 132 14.81 8.73 -0.51
C LYS A 132 14.99 7.35 -1.12
N ARG A 133 15.03 7.24 -2.46
CA ARG A 133 15.27 5.94 -3.10
C ARG A 133 16.63 5.36 -2.69
N ALA A 134 17.68 6.17 -2.67
CA ALA A 134 19.03 5.71 -2.29
C ALA A 134 19.12 5.17 -0.84
N THR A 135 18.15 5.46 0.02
CA THR A 135 18.08 4.93 1.39
C THR A 135 17.19 3.70 1.51
N ARG A 136 16.47 3.30 0.46
CA ARG A 136 15.57 2.14 0.51
C ARG A 136 16.37 0.84 0.49
N PRO A 137 15.98 -0.15 1.30
CA PRO A 137 16.53 -1.51 1.20
C PRO A 137 16.29 -2.09 -0.18
N GLY A 138 17.30 -2.80 -0.69
CA GLY A 138 17.27 -3.38 -2.03
C GLY A 138 16.58 -4.75 -2.06
N LEU A 139 16.35 -5.25 -3.27
CA LEU A 139 15.85 -6.60 -3.49
C LEU A 139 16.75 -7.67 -2.83
N ASP A 140 18.07 -7.46 -2.84
CA ASP A 140 19.03 -8.38 -2.23
C ASP A 140 18.83 -8.52 -0.71
N ASP A 141 18.40 -7.46 -0.02
CA ASP A 141 18.11 -7.51 1.42
C ASP A 141 16.90 -8.40 1.74
N ALA A 142 15.91 -8.43 0.85
CA ALA A 142 14.77 -9.35 0.94
C ALA A 142 15.16 -10.77 0.50
N LYS A 143 15.98 -10.93 -0.54
CA LYS A 143 16.45 -12.26 -0.99
C LYS A 143 17.30 -12.97 0.04
N GLY A 144 18.14 -12.23 0.76
CA GLY A 144 18.99 -12.76 1.83
C GLY A 144 18.22 -13.29 3.05
N ARG A 145 16.92 -12.96 3.18
CA ARG A 145 16.09 -13.28 4.35
C ARG A 145 14.83 -14.10 4.03
N GLN A 146 14.65 -14.52 2.78
CA GLN A 146 13.50 -15.33 2.38
C GLN A 146 13.47 -16.67 3.13
N THR A 147 12.26 -17.14 3.46
CA THR A 147 12.09 -18.39 4.20
C THR A 147 12.49 -19.60 3.37
N ILE A 148 12.08 -19.61 2.10
CA ILE A 148 12.49 -20.55 1.07
C ILE A 148 12.64 -19.81 -0.26
N VAL A 149 13.47 -20.31 -1.16
CA VAL A 149 13.57 -19.80 -2.53
C VAL A 149 12.29 -20.16 -3.29
N GLY A 150 11.72 -19.20 -4.03
CA GLY A 150 10.53 -19.41 -4.83
C GLY A 150 10.77 -20.36 -6.01
N ASP A 151 9.88 -21.33 -6.20
CA ASP A 151 9.86 -22.20 -7.37
C ASP A 151 9.03 -21.54 -8.48
N ALA A 152 9.72 -21.09 -9.55
CA ALA A 152 9.08 -20.44 -10.68
C ALA A 152 7.95 -21.29 -11.29
N ALA A 153 8.13 -22.61 -11.38
CA ALA A 153 7.11 -23.51 -11.94
C ALA A 153 5.86 -23.59 -11.04
N ALA A 154 6.03 -23.46 -9.72
CA ALA A 154 4.91 -23.42 -8.79
C ALA A 154 4.08 -22.14 -8.96
N LEU A 155 4.73 -20.98 -9.11
CA LEU A 155 4.04 -19.71 -9.38
C LEU A 155 3.36 -19.72 -10.75
N GLU A 156 4.04 -20.17 -11.81
CA GLU A 156 3.47 -20.30 -13.15
C GLU A 156 2.22 -21.19 -13.16
N ARG A 157 2.27 -22.34 -12.47
CA ARG A 157 1.13 -23.23 -12.31
C ARG A 157 -0.04 -22.54 -11.61
N ALA A 158 0.22 -21.81 -10.53
CA ALA A 158 -0.81 -21.07 -9.81
C ALA A 158 -1.46 -19.97 -10.68
N LEU A 159 -0.66 -19.24 -11.45
CA LEU A 159 -1.12 -18.19 -12.37
C LEU A 159 -1.95 -18.78 -13.53
N ALA A 160 -1.53 -19.92 -14.10
CA ALA A 160 -2.27 -20.62 -15.14
C ALA A 160 -3.63 -21.11 -14.63
N LEU A 161 -3.67 -21.72 -13.43
CA LEU A 161 -4.91 -22.18 -12.80
C LEU A 161 -5.86 -21.02 -12.49
N ALA A 162 -5.33 -19.89 -12.02
CA ALA A 162 -6.12 -18.68 -11.80
C ALA A 162 -6.73 -18.13 -13.10
N LYS A 163 -5.94 -18.11 -14.18
CA LYS A 163 -6.41 -17.68 -15.50
C LYS A 163 -7.53 -18.57 -16.04
N MET A 164 -7.45 -19.88 -15.81
CA MET A 164 -8.49 -20.84 -16.21
C MET A 164 -9.78 -20.71 -15.38
N ALA A 165 -9.66 -20.33 -14.10
CA ALA A 165 -10.80 -20.19 -13.19
C ALA A 165 -11.56 -18.86 -13.35
N ARG A 166 -11.07 -17.91 -14.18
CA ARG A 166 -11.62 -16.54 -14.33
C ARG A 166 -13.10 -16.46 -14.71
N SER A 167 -13.74 -17.54 -15.19
CA SER A 167 -15.18 -17.54 -15.49
C SER A 167 -16.07 -17.65 -14.26
N ASP A 168 -15.54 -18.11 -13.12
CA ASP A 168 -16.29 -18.32 -11.88
C ASP A 168 -15.60 -17.57 -10.73
N GLU A 169 -15.93 -16.28 -10.56
CA GLU A 169 -15.42 -15.52 -9.41
C GLU A 169 -15.87 -16.21 -8.12
N PRO A 170 -14.94 -16.59 -7.21
CA PRO A 170 -15.31 -17.30 -5.99
C PRO A 170 -16.29 -16.49 -5.17
N LYS A 171 -17.24 -17.16 -4.51
CA LYS A 171 -18.08 -16.49 -3.54
C LYS A 171 -17.26 -16.16 -2.30
N PHE A 172 -17.70 -15.15 -1.55
CA PHE A 172 -17.17 -14.89 -0.23
C PHE A 172 -17.18 -16.17 0.63
N GLY A 173 -16.07 -16.48 1.28
CA GLY A 173 -15.84 -17.71 2.03
C GLY A 173 -15.22 -18.85 1.22
N GLU A 174 -15.10 -18.72 -0.11
CA GLU A 174 -14.61 -19.79 -1.01
C GLU A 174 -13.23 -19.47 -1.62
N TYR A 175 -12.63 -18.31 -1.31
CA TYR A 175 -11.39 -17.89 -1.96
C TYR A 175 -10.18 -18.80 -1.65
N GLU A 176 -10.11 -19.42 -0.47
CA GLU A 176 -9.10 -20.44 -0.17
C GLU A 176 -9.24 -21.71 -1.02
N SER A 177 -10.42 -21.95 -1.59
CA SER A 177 -10.66 -23.05 -2.52
C SER A 177 -10.36 -22.70 -3.97
N HIS A 178 -10.02 -21.44 -4.28
CA HIS A 178 -9.64 -21.02 -5.61
C HIS A 178 -8.43 -21.85 -6.10
N PRO A 179 -8.47 -22.46 -7.31
CA PRO A 179 -7.44 -23.40 -7.75
C PRO A 179 -6.01 -22.85 -7.74
N GLY A 180 -5.84 -21.59 -8.13
CA GLY A 180 -4.54 -20.91 -8.07
C GLY A 180 -4.05 -20.68 -6.64
N VAL A 181 -4.96 -20.34 -5.71
CA VAL A 181 -4.62 -20.11 -4.29
C VAL A 181 -4.20 -21.43 -3.65
N LYS A 182 -5.02 -22.47 -3.81
CA LYS A 182 -4.68 -23.83 -3.35
C LYS A 182 -3.35 -24.33 -3.88
N ALA A 183 -3.07 -24.11 -5.17
CA ALA A 183 -1.85 -24.59 -5.80
C ALA A 183 -0.60 -23.99 -5.15
N LEU A 184 -0.56 -22.67 -4.94
CA LEU A 184 0.61 -22.01 -4.38
C LEU A 184 0.74 -22.27 -2.87
N CYS A 185 -0.37 -22.28 -2.12
CA CYS A 185 -0.35 -22.66 -0.70
C CYS A 185 0.10 -24.12 -0.51
N ALA A 186 -0.34 -25.05 -1.37
CA ALA A 186 0.09 -26.45 -1.30
C ALA A 186 1.60 -26.60 -1.58
N TRP A 187 2.14 -25.85 -2.54
CA TRP A 187 3.58 -25.82 -2.77
C TRP A 187 4.33 -25.30 -1.54
N TRP A 188 3.90 -24.17 -0.98
CA TRP A 188 4.50 -23.60 0.23
C TRP A 188 4.47 -24.60 1.39
N ASN A 189 3.31 -25.19 1.68
CA ASN A 189 3.13 -26.13 2.78
C ASN A 189 3.95 -27.43 2.59
N ALA A 190 4.33 -27.77 1.36
CA ALA A 190 5.24 -28.90 1.10
C ALA A 190 6.71 -28.54 1.30
N ALA A 191 7.12 -27.29 1.01
CA ALA A 191 8.51 -26.86 0.98
C ALA A 191 8.98 -26.14 2.25
N ALA A 192 8.10 -25.39 2.91
CA ALA A 192 8.43 -24.55 4.07
C ALA A 192 8.86 -25.37 5.30
N PRO A 193 9.55 -24.75 6.28
CA PRO A 193 9.82 -25.38 7.58
C PRO A 193 8.55 -25.82 8.30
N ASP A 194 8.62 -26.89 9.11
CA ASP A 194 7.45 -27.54 9.72
C ASP A 194 6.51 -26.58 10.45
N ASN A 195 7.05 -25.59 11.17
CA ASN A 195 6.27 -24.58 11.92
C ASN A 195 5.58 -23.52 11.04
N MET A 196 5.75 -23.58 9.71
CA MET A 196 5.21 -22.63 8.74
C MET A 196 4.32 -23.28 7.67
N ARG A 197 4.01 -24.58 7.79
CA ARG A 197 3.26 -25.36 6.78
C ARG A 197 1.73 -25.26 6.88
N THR A 198 1.21 -24.17 7.43
CA THR A 198 -0.23 -23.94 7.61
C THR A 198 -0.73 -22.74 6.80
N ALA A 199 -0.13 -22.48 5.64
CA ALA A 199 -0.58 -21.40 4.76
C ALA A 199 -1.93 -21.75 4.13
N GLY A 200 -2.90 -20.85 4.26
CA GLY A 200 -4.21 -20.91 3.60
C GLY A 200 -4.39 -19.80 2.56
N CYS A 201 -3.66 -18.70 2.70
CA CYS A 201 -3.64 -17.60 1.74
C CYS A 201 -2.26 -16.95 1.64
N PHE A 202 -2.11 -16.00 0.72
CA PHE A 202 -0.88 -15.23 0.52
C PHE A 202 -1.17 -13.84 -0.06
N ARG A 203 -0.17 -12.96 -0.01
CA ARG A 203 -0.14 -11.68 -0.73
C ARG A 203 0.96 -11.72 -1.77
N LEU A 204 0.63 -11.35 -3.00
CA LEU A 204 1.59 -11.25 -4.10
C LEU A 204 2.02 -9.82 -4.28
N TYR A 205 3.32 -9.63 -4.49
CA TYR A 205 3.88 -8.34 -4.83
C TYR A 205 4.91 -8.47 -5.95
N ALA A 206 4.97 -7.51 -6.85
CA ALA A 206 6.00 -7.43 -7.89
C ALA A 206 7.04 -6.37 -7.54
N TRP A 207 8.32 -6.71 -7.66
CA TRP A 207 9.40 -5.76 -7.47
C TRP A 207 9.42 -4.70 -8.58
N ASP A 208 9.52 -3.44 -8.19
CA ASP A 208 9.75 -2.31 -9.09
C ASP A 208 11.15 -1.73 -8.83
N ASP A 209 12.10 -2.01 -9.73
CA ASP A 209 13.48 -1.53 -9.63
C ASP A 209 13.59 0.01 -9.63
N ALA A 210 12.71 0.69 -10.37
CA ALA A 210 12.76 2.14 -10.47
C ALA A 210 12.35 2.80 -9.16
N LYS A 211 11.44 2.17 -8.41
CA LYS A 211 10.91 2.65 -7.12
C LYS A 211 11.58 1.99 -5.92
N GLN A 212 12.28 0.88 -6.09
CA GLN A 212 12.81 0.02 -5.02
C GLN A 212 11.75 -0.34 -3.99
N ILE A 213 10.62 -0.86 -4.46
CA ILE A 213 9.51 -1.29 -3.62
C ILE A 213 8.79 -2.47 -4.28
N PHE A 214 8.13 -3.29 -3.47
CA PHE A 214 7.21 -4.32 -3.93
C PHE A 214 5.81 -3.72 -4.12
N LEU A 215 5.31 -3.70 -5.35
CA LEU A 215 3.96 -3.27 -5.70
C LEU A 215 2.97 -4.40 -5.44
N ALA A 216 1.88 -4.11 -4.73
CA ALA A 216 0.88 -5.12 -4.40
C ALA A 216 0.08 -5.59 -5.62
N GLY A 217 -0.27 -6.88 -5.63
CA GLY A 217 -1.11 -7.50 -6.64
C GLY A 217 -2.56 -7.01 -6.60
N ASP A 218 -3.06 -6.58 -5.44
CA ASP A 218 -4.38 -5.96 -5.31
C ASP A 218 -4.23 -4.45 -4.98
N PRO A 219 -4.99 -3.55 -5.63
CA PRO A 219 -4.86 -2.10 -5.42
C PRO A 219 -5.36 -1.61 -4.04
N GLU A 220 -6.09 -2.42 -3.28
CA GLU A 220 -6.50 -2.10 -1.91
C GLU A 220 -5.40 -2.38 -0.89
N GLU A 221 -4.39 -3.18 -1.27
CA GLU A 221 -3.24 -3.53 -0.43
C GLU A 221 -2.13 -2.47 -0.55
N PRO A 222 -1.44 -2.15 0.56
CA PRO A 222 -0.31 -1.25 0.51
C PRO A 222 0.88 -1.87 -0.23
N ALA A 223 1.70 -1.02 -0.85
CA ALA A 223 3.02 -1.45 -1.31
C ALA A 223 3.90 -1.87 -0.12
N MET A 224 4.96 -2.62 -0.39
CA MET A 224 5.81 -3.22 0.65
C MET A 224 7.28 -2.92 0.42
N GLN A 225 7.95 -2.36 1.43
CA GLN A 225 9.41 -2.20 1.38
C GLN A 225 10.11 -3.55 1.58
N ALA A 226 11.32 -3.69 1.05
CA ALA A 226 12.04 -4.97 1.05
C ALA A 226 12.37 -5.45 2.47
N ASP A 227 12.67 -4.53 3.39
CA ASP A 227 12.87 -4.83 4.81
C ASP A 227 11.59 -5.21 5.53
N VAL A 228 10.48 -4.53 5.26
CA VAL A 228 9.16 -4.86 5.83
C VAL A 228 8.72 -6.27 5.43
N LEU A 229 8.88 -6.64 4.16
CA LEU A 229 8.62 -8.01 3.69
C LEU A 229 9.50 -9.01 4.45
N ALA A 230 10.79 -8.70 4.57
CA ALA A 230 11.75 -9.59 5.19
C ALA A 230 11.51 -9.79 6.69
N ASP A 231 11.12 -8.73 7.40
CA ASP A 231 10.83 -8.76 8.83
C ASP A 231 9.50 -9.49 9.13
N GLY A 232 8.53 -9.42 8.21
CA GLY A 232 7.26 -10.15 8.34
C GLY A 232 7.40 -11.67 8.23
N GLY A 233 8.47 -12.17 7.62
CA GLY A 233 8.76 -13.59 7.49
C GLY A 233 7.71 -14.36 6.67
N ALA A 234 7.85 -15.70 6.65
CA ALA A 234 6.97 -16.61 5.93
C ALA A 234 6.73 -16.21 4.46
N TYR A 235 7.79 -15.93 3.71
CA TYR A 235 7.71 -15.50 2.32
C TYR A 235 8.74 -16.21 1.42
N ALA A 236 8.47 -16.16 0.12
CA ALA A 236 9.36 -16.62 -0.94
C ALA A 236 9.44 -15.59 -2.06
N ILE A 237 10.61 -15.49 -2.71
CA ILE A 237 10.82 -14.67 -3.91
C ILE A 237 11.02 -15.58 -5.12
N PHE A 238 10.24 -15.33 -6.18
CA PHE A 238 10.21 -16.06 -7.43
C PHE A 238 10.90 -15.23 -8.51
N GLU A 239 11.92 -15.81 -9.12
CA GLU A 239 12.70 -15.19 -10.19
C GLU A 239 12.76 -16.12 -11.40
N ARG A 240 12.63 -15.54 -12.59
CA ARG A 240 12.85 -16.19 -13.88
C ARG A 240 13.41 -15.15 -14.84
N GLU A 241 14.40 -15.53 -15.63
CA GLU A 241 15.03 -14.61 -16.59
C GLU A 241 13.98 -14.01 -17.53
N GLY A 242 14.01 -12.69 -17.71
CA GLY A 242 13.05 -11.96 -18.55
C GLY A 242 11.65 -11.76 -17.94
N CYS A 243 11.41 -12.24 -16.71
CA CYS A 243 10.14 -12.07 -16.01
C CYS A 243 10.27 -11.06 -14.84
N PRO A 244 9.17 -10.44 -14.41
CA PRO A 244 9.18 -9.64 -13.17
C PRO A 244 9.61 -10.50 -11.97
N THR A 245 10.27 -9.90 -10.99
CA THR A 245 10.52 -10.58 -9.71
C THR A 245 9.26 -10.49 -8.84
N ILE A 246 8.76 -11.63 -8.36
CA ILE A 246 7.54 -11.70 -7.56
C ILE A 246 7.87 -12.16 -6.15
N ALA A 247 7.34 -11.50 -5.13
CA ALA A 247 7.32 -11.98 -3.76
C ALA A 247 5.93 -12.54 -3.41
N ALA A 248 5.87 -13.64 -2.68
CA ALA A 248 4.65 -14.11 -2.03
C ALA A 248 4.88 -14.20 -0.52
N GLN A 249 4.10 -13.47 0.25
CA GLN A 249 4.06 -13.58 1.72
C GLN A 249 2.85 -14.42 2.13
N PHE A 250 3.08 -15.46 2.93
CA PHE A 250 2.09 -16.49 3.24
C PHE A 250 1.49 -16.29 4.63
N TYR A 251 0.18 -16.50 4.70
CA TYR A 251 -0.62 -16.32 5.89
C TYR A 251 -1.44 -17.58 6.16
N ARG A 252 -1.82 -17.77 7.42
CA ARG A 252 -2.72 -18.86 7.80
C ARG A 252 -4.09 -18.66 7.17
N GLY A 253 -4.80 -19.78 7.01
CA GLY A 253 -6.18 -19.75 6.54
C GLY A 253 -7.14 -19.17 7.57
N ARG A 254 -8.38 -18.94 7.14
CA ARG A 254 -9.45 -18.30 7.88
C ARG A 254 -9.76 -18.99 9.20
N GLU A 255 -9.60 -20.31 9.27
CA GLU A 255 -9.82 -21.10 10.48
C GLU A 255 -8.90 -20.73 11.65
N TYR A 256 -7.78 -20.03 11.38
CA TYR A 256 -6.82 -19.59 12.40
C TYR A 256 -7.03 -18.16 12.86
N ASN A 257 -7.93 -17.40 12.22
CA ASN A 257 -8.19 -16.02 12.60
C ASN A 257 -8.80 -15.96 14.00
N GLN A 258 -8.41 -14.96 14.78
CA GLN A 258 -8.90 -14.78 16.14
C GLN A 258 -9.58 -13.42 16.30
N GLU A 259 -10.77 -13.41 16.87
CA GLU A 259 -11.47 -12.17 17.21
C GLU A 259 -10.81 -11.53 18.44
N GLN A 260 -10.40 -10.26 18.31
CA GLN A 260 -9.88 -9.48 19.42
C GLN A 260 -10.40 -8.03 19.31
N SER A 261 -10.86 -7.46 20.44
CA SER A 261 -11.07 -6.02 20.61
C SER A 261 -11.82 -5.27 19.49
N GLY A 262 -12.85 -5.89 18.89
CA GLY A 262 -13.64 -5.26 17.82
C GLY A 262 -13.10 -5.47 16.40
N GLY A 263 -12.11 -6.34 16.24
CA GLY A 263 -11.54 -6.77 14.96
C GLY A 263 -11.13 -8.25 14.97
N SER A 264 -10.41 -8.65 13.92
CA SER A 264 -9.92 -10.01 13.72
C SER A 264 -8.45 -9.98 13.34
N ILE A 265 -7.66 -10.72 14.10
CA ILE A 265 -6.22 -10.87 13.89
C ILE A 265 -5.95 -11.96 12.87
N VAL A 266 -5.18 -11.61 11.84
CA VAL A 266 -4.61 -12.51 10.85
C VAL A 266 -3.20 -12.91 11.29
N PHE A 267 -2.82 -14.16 11.03
CA PHE A 267 -1.51 -14.69 11.39
C PHE A 267 -0.70 -15.01 10.13
N SER A 268 0.59 -14.67 10.14
CA SER A 268 1.55 -15.19 9.16
C SER A 268 1.56 -16.72 9.20
N ALA A 269 2.02 -17.40 8.13
CA ALA A 269 2.07 -18.86 8.11
C ALA A 269 2.91 -19.44 9.25
N SER A 270 3.86 -18.67 9.78
CA SER A 270 4.67 -19.01 10.96
C SER A 270 3.90 -18.99 12.30
N GLY A 271 2.69 -18.41 12.32
CA GLY A 271 1.86 -18.25 13.51
C GLY A 271 2.09 -16.96 14.29
N ILE A 272 2.93 -16.06 13.79
CA ILE A 272 3.10 -14.71 14.35
C ILE A 272 1.93 -13.83 13.89
N GLU A 273 1.37 -13.03 14.80
CA GLU A 273 0.35 -12.02 14.50
C GLU A 273 0.85 -11.07 13.41
N ALA A 274 0.07 -10.93 12.33
CA ALA A 274 0.43 -10.08 11.21
C ALA A 274 -0.25 -8.71 11.31
N TYR A 275 -1.58 -8.68 11.33
CA TYR A 275 -2.36 -7.46 11.39
C TYR A 275 -3.80 -7.70 11.86
N ASP A 276 -4.44 -6.63 12.33
CA ASP A 276 -5.87 -6.58 12.65
C ASP A 276 -6.63 -5.95 11.48
N VAL A 277 -7.67 -6.62 11.01
CA VAL A 277 -8.52 -6.16 9.89
C VAL A 277 -9.65 -5.24 10.35
N GLY A 278 -9.92 -5.15 11.66
CA GLY A 278 -10.99 -4.30 12.19
C GLY A 278 -12.40 -4.74 11.78
N LEU A 279 -12.55 -6.00 11.34
CA LEU A 279 -13.80 -6.66 10.99
C LEU A 279 -13.97 -7.93 11.82
N ASN A 280 -15.20 -8.40 11.96
CA ASN A 280 -15.47 -9.71 12.58
C ASN A 280 -14.98 -10.84 11.67
N SER A 281 -14.64 -11.98 12.26
CA SER A 281 -14.04 -13.09 11.52
C SER A 281 -15.02 -13.71 10.51
N ALA A 282 -16.33 -13.54 10.74
CA ALA A 282 -17.40 -13.92 9.82
C ALA A 282 -17.35 -13.14 8.50
N ASP A 283 -16.94 -11.87 8.55
CA ASP A 283 -17.00 -10.90 7.45
C ASP A 283 -15.65 -10.73 6.73
N MET A 284 -14.67 -11.56 7.08
CA MET A 284 -13.31 -11.51 6.54
C MET A 284 -12.99 -12.73 5.67
N ASP A 285 -12.41 -12.49 4.50
CA ASP A 285 -11.86 -13.54 3.63
C ASP A 285 -10.58 -13.05 2.97
N GLU A 286 -9.46 -13.17 3.69
CA GLU A 286 -8.15 -12.69 3.28
C GLU A 286 -7.62 -13.39 2.02
N ALA A 287 -8.13 -14.57 1.67
CA ALA A 287 -7.76 -15.25 0.45
C ALA A 287 -8.31 -14.54 -0.81
N TYR A 288 -9.27 -13.61 -0.64
CA TYR A 288 -9.69 -12.67 -1.67
C TYR A 288 -8.48 -12.01 -2.34
N TYR A 289 -7.60 -11.38 -1.56
CA TYR A 289 -6.43 -10.68 -2.07
C TYR A 289 -5.43 -11.61 -2.75
N SER A 290 -5.36 -12.89 -2.35
CA SER A 290 -4.57 -13.91 -3.05
C SER A 290 -5.12 -14.16 -4.46
N ALA A 291 -6.43 -14.35 -4.58
CA ALA A 291 -7.10 -14.58 -5.86
C ALA A 291 -7.01 -13.36 -6.78
N ARG A 292 -7.18 -12.16 -6.23
CA ARG A 292 -7.02 -10.88 -6.94
C ARG A 292 -5.57 -10.66 -7.39
N GLY A 293 -4.60 -10.86 -6.50
CA GLY A 293 -3.18 -10.74 -6.81
C GLY A 293 -2.72 -11.69 -7.90
N LEU A 294 -3.22 -12.93 -7.91
CA LEU A 294 -2.99 -13.87 -9.01
C LEU A 294 -3.53 -13.36 -10.36
N CYS A 295 -4.54 -12.49 -10.37
CA CYS A 295 -5.13 -11.94 -11.59
C CYS A 295 -4.51 -10.60 -12.02
N ALA A 296 -3.63 -10.01 -11.22
CA ALA A 296 -3.00 -8.72 -11.48
C ALA A 296 -2.11 -8.79 -12.73
N SER A 297 -2.18 -7.77 -13.60
CA SER A 297 -1.44 -7.78 -14.88
C SER A 297 0.07 -7.86 -14.70
N HIS A 298 0.61 -7.13 -13.73
CA HIS A 298 2.05 -7.10 -13.44
C HIS A 298 2.56 -8.40 -12.79
N VAL A 299 1.70 -9.16 -12.11
CA VAL A 299 2.01 -10.51 -11.61
C VAL A 299 1.87 -11.54 -12.73
N GLN A 300 0.80 -11.46 -13.52
CA GLN A 300 0.55 -12.35 -14.67
C GLN A 300 1.65 -12.27 -15.74
N ALA A 301 2.36 -11.13 -15.84
CA ALA A 301 3.54 -11.00 -16.68
C ALA A 301 4.65 -12.00 -16.33
N PHE A 302 4.66 -12.58 -15.11
CA PHE A 302 5.54 -13.69 -14.76
C PHE A 302 5.29 -14.95 -15.60
N ALA A 303 4.03 -15.23 -15.95
CA ALA A 303 3.63 -16.43 -16.69
C ALA A 303 3.50 -16.18 -18.22
N SER A 304 3.67 -14.96 -18.68
CA SER A 304 3.76 -14.67 -20.11
C SER A 304 5.08 -15.19 -20.64
N ASP A 305 5.05 -16.02 -21.68
CA ASP A 305 6.25 -16.32 -22.47
C ASP A 305 6.87 -14.98 -22.88
N GLY A 306 8.16 -14.79 -22.61
CA GLY A 306 8.91 -13.55 -22.82
C GLY A 306 9.00 -13.13 -24.29
N VAL A 307 7.87 -12.81 -24.91
CA VAL A 307 7.78 -12.18 -26.22
C VAL A 307 7.58 -10.69 -25.97
N GLN A 308 8.71 -10.00 -25.77
CA GLN A 308 8.83 -8.60 -26.18
C GLN A 308 9.02 -8.53 -27.69
#